data_AF-A0A1Z9M025-F1
#
_entry.id   AF-A0A1Z9M025-F1
#
_cell.length_a   1.000
_cell.length_b   1.000
_cell.length_c   1.000
_cell.angle_alpha   90.00
_cell.angle_beta   90.00
_cell.angle_gamma   90.00
#
_symmetry.space_group_name_H-M   'P 1'
#
loop_
_entity.id
_entity.type
_entity.pdbx_description
1 polymer ?
#
loop_
_entity_poly.entity_id
_entity_poly.type
_entity_poly.pdbx_seq_one_letter_code
_entity_poly.pdbx_strand_id
1 'polypeptide(L)'
;MNLINRFSGLVACMCFSLAMAGGTLSMDGNEVFYDSDTAIGGFQFDIDGATITGAGGGEAEAAGMFFSNSASTVIAFSLSGSTIPAGQGLLCTLDGVDGDIAGLSGLVFSDATGGQIDFTFSSGDDQAGGDDDGEDGSGAPAGGCDLDPGTLYLADDG
;
A
#
# COMPACT_ATOMS: atom_id res chain seq x y z
N MET A 1 -25.88 -26.79 -17.15
CA MET A 1 -24.53 -26.41 -16.74
C MET A 1 -24.24 -25.01 -17.24
N ASN A 2 -23.65 -24.20 -16.37
CA ASN A 2 -23.03 -22.90 -16.61
C ASN A 2 -23.97 -21.70 -16.43
N LEU A 3 -24.16 -21.40 -15.14
CA LEU A 3 -24.67 -20.14 -14.65
C LEU A 3 -23.72 -19.02 -15.11
N ILE A 4 -24.22 -18.27 -16.07
CA ILE A 4 -24.01 -16.86 -16.37
C ILE A 4 -23.38 -16.10 -15.18
N ASN A 5 -22.04 -16.06 -15.07
CA ASN A 5 -21.34 -14.96 -14.41
C ASN A 5 -20.90 -13.99 -15.52
N ARG A 6 -21.90 -13.28 -16.05
CA ARG A 6 -21.73 -12.38 -17.16
C ARG A 6 -20.94 -11.15 -16.71
N PHE A 7 -19.76 -11.01 -17.31
CA PHE A 7 -19.02 -9.79 -17.49
C PHE A 7 -19.94 -8.65 -17.97
N SER A 8 -20.56 -7.94 -17.03
CA SER A 8 -21.10 -6.59 -17.19
C SER A 8 -20.21 -5.75 -16.28
N GLY A 9 -19.27 -4.95 -16.77
CA GLY A 9 -19.47 -3.98 -17.81
C GLY A 9 -19.35 -2.60 -17.17
N LEU A 10 -18.36 -1.84 -17.62
CA LEU A 10 -18.37 -0.38 -17.68
C LEU A 10 -18.45 0.40 -16.34
N VAL A 11 -17.45 1.28 -16.14
CA VAL A 11 -17.47 2.46 -15.26
C VAL A 11 -17.12 2.26 -13.77
N ALA A 12 -15.84 1.99 -13.50
CA ALA A 12 -15.17 2.57 -12.34
C ALA A 12 -13.71 2.85 -12.72
N CYS A 13 -13.51 4.06 -13.22
CA CYS A 13 -12.28 4.83 -13.16
C CYS A 13 -10.96 4.19 -13.62
N MET A 14 -10.51 4.69 -14.75
CA MET A 14 -9.21 4.55 -15.40
C MET A 14 -8.10 5.30 -14.62
N CYS A 15 -8.03 5.14 -13.29
CA CYS A 15 -7.02 5.78 -12.44
C CYS A 15 -6.78 5.03 -11.11
N PHE A 16 -6.31 3.79 -11.18
CA PHE A 16 -5.50 3.25 -10.09
C PHE A 16 -4.64 2.12 -10.64
N SER A 17 -3.33 2.35 -10.71
CA SER A 17 -2.34 1.29 -10.91
C SER A 17 -2.30 0.39 -9.68
N LEU A 18 -3.43 -0.20 -9.26
CA LEU A 18 -3.43 -0.97 -8.03
C LEU A 18 -2.72 -2.28 -8.28
N ALA A 19 -1.61 -2.41 -7.56
CA ALA A 19 -0.66 -3.50 -7.61
C ALA A 19 -1.34 -4.87 -7.56
N MET A 20 -0.65 -5.88 -8.10
CA MET A 20 -0.95 -7.31 -7.90
C MET A 20 -0.68 -7.75 -6.44
N ALA A 21 -0.94 -6.88 -5.46
CA ALA A 21 -0.80 -7.17 -4.04
C ALA A 21 -2.06 -7.89 -3.56
N GLY A 22 -1.91 -8.90 -2.71
CA GLY A 22 -3.03 -9.57 -2.05
C GLY A 22 -3.72 -8.71 -1.00
N GLY A 23 -3.11 -7.59 -0.62
CA GLY A 23 -3.70 -6.53 0.20
C GLY A 23 -2.81 -5.29 0.32
N THR A 24 -3.36 -4.24 0.92
CA THR A 24 -2.66 -2.98 1.23
C THR A 24 -2.73 -2.70 2.72
N LEU A 25 -1.66 -2.12 3.28
CA LEU A 25 -1.61 -1.59 4.63
C LEU A 25 -1.50 -0.08 4.57
N SER A 26 -2.30 0.58 5.39
CA SER A 26 -2.23 2.02 5.61
C SER A 26 -2.07 2.26 7.10
N MET A 27 -1.55 3.41 7.48
CA MET A 27 -1.43 3.79 8.87
C MET A 27 -1.81 5.25 9.09
N ASP A 28 -2.57 5.50 10.14
CA ASP A 28 -3.01 6.83 10.55
C ASP A 28 -2.57 7.03 12.01
N GLY A 29 -1.43 7.71 12.19
CA GLY A 29 -0.82 7.92 13.50
C GLY A 29 -0.34 6.61 14.14
N ASN A 30 -1.12 6.07 15.07
CA ASN A 30 -0.81 4.83 15.80
C ASN A 30 -1.70 3.65 15.37
N GLU A 31 -2.64 3.88 14.47
CA GLU A 31 -3.61 2.90 14.01
C GLU A 31 -3.16 2.32 12.67
N VAL A 32 -3.05 0.99 12.59
CA VAL A 32 -2.67 0.27 11.36
C VAL A 32 -3.95 -0.30 10.76
N PHE A 33 -4.27 0.13 9.55
CA PHE A 33 -5.39 -0.35 8.76
C PHE A 33 -4.92 -1.37 7.73
N TYR A 34 -5.77 -2.36 7.48
CA TYR A 34 -5.57 -3.33 6.41
C TYR A 34 -6.73 -3.25 5.43
N ASP A 35 -6.42 -3.54 4.17
CA ASP A 35 -7.38 -3.84 3.12
C ASP A 35 -6.90 -5.11 2.40
N SER A 36 -7.73 -6.15 2.41
CA SER A 36 -7.36 -7.46 1.86
C SER A 36 -8.57 -8.19 1.32
N ASP A 37 -8.47 -8.76 0.12
CA ASP A 37 -9.52 -9.62 -0.45
C ASP A 37 -9.50 -11.06 0.12
N THR A 38 -8.48 -11.39 0.92
CA THR A 38 -8.29 -12.72 1.52
C THR A 38 -8.21 -12.65 3.03
N ALA A 39 -8.67 -13.69 3.72
CA ALA A 39 -8.58 -13.79 5.17
C ALA A 39 -7.12 -13.93 5.62
N ILE A 40 -6.76 -13.27 6.73
CA ILE A 40 -5.38 -13.24 7.24
C ILE A 40 -5.28 -14.14 8.47
N GLY A 41 -4.47 -15.20 8.39
CA GLY A 41 -4.19 -16.13 9.49
C GLY A 41 -2.99 -15.72 10.36
N GLY A 42 -2.11 -14.87 9.81
CA GLY A 42 -1.00 -14.31 10.54
C GLY A 42 -0.30 -13.20 9.77
N PHE A 43 0.36 -12.32 10.50
CA PHE A 43 1.14 -11.23 9.95
C PHE A 43 2.38 -10.93 10.78
N GLN A 44 3.39 -10.40 10.12
CA GLN A 44 4.58 -9.83 10.72
C GLN A 44 4.96 -8.57 9.96
N PHE A 45 5.34 -7.53 10.69
CA PHE A 45 5.91 -6.32 10.13
C PHE A 45 6.92 -5.71 11.09
N ASP A 46 7.86 -4.97 10.52
CA ASP A 46 8.85 -4.17 11.21
C ASP A 46 8.47 -2.70 11.11
N ILE A 47 8.74 -1.94 12.17
CA ILE A 47 8.47 -0.51 12.30
C ILE A 47 9.81 0.21 12.13
N ASP A 48 9.86 1.12 11.16
CA ASP A 48 11.03 1.96 10.92
C ASP A 48 10.88 3.33 11.61
N GLY A 49 11.98 3.89 12.13
CA GLY A 49 12.01 5.22 12.74
C GLY A 49 11.46 5.35 14.17
N ALA A 50 10.67 4.38 14.64
CA ALA A 50 10.06 4.39 15.96
C ALA A 50 10.22 3.08 16.72
N THR A 51 10.01 3.13 18.03
CA THR A 51 9.89 1.95 18.88
C THR A 51 8.54 1.89 19.56
N ILE A 52 8.06 0.69 19.88
CA ILE A 52 6.77 0.47 20.52
C ILE A 52 6.94 -0.30 21.84
N THR A 53 5.99 -0.12 22.74
CA THR A 53 5.92 -0.91 23.99
C THR A 53 4.82 -1.96 23.96
N GLY A 54 3.87 -1.83 23.02
CA GLY A 54 2.78 -2.78 22.81
C GLY A 54 2.17 -2.63 21.43
N ALA A 55 1.46 -3.68 21.00
CA ALA A 55 0.58 -3.66 19.85
C ALA A 55 -0.62 -4.57 20.15
N GLY A 56 -1.84 -4.10 19.87
CA GLY A 56 -3.07 -4.81 20.20
C GLY A 56 -4.32 -4.10 19.66
N GLY A 57 -5.50 -4.61 20.00
CA GLY A 57 -6.77 -4.09 19.49
C GLY A 57 -7.06 -4.45 18.03
N GLY A 58 -8.06 -3.76 17.47
CA GLY A 58 -8.53 -3.99 16.10
C GLY A 58 -9.15 -5.37 15.86
N GLU A 59 -9.19 -5.74 14.59
CA GLU A 59 -9.72 -7.03 14.12
C GLU A 59 -8.82 -8.20 14.53
N ALA A 60 -7.52 -7.98 14.71
CA ALA A 60 -6.60 -9.01 15.15
C ALA A 60 -6.88 -9.46 16.60
N GLU A 61 -7.18 -8.54 17.51
CA GLU A 61 -7.61 -8.89 18.87
C GLU A 61 -9.02 -9.46 18.90
N ALA A 62 -9.95 -8.93 18.09
CA ALA A 62 -11.30 -9.47 17.96
C ALA A 62 -11.31 -10.92 17.43
N ALA A 63 -10.38 -11.25 16.54
CA ALA A 63 -10.16 -12.61 16.04
C ALA A 63 -9.46 -13.53 17.07
N GLY A 64 -9.01 -12.99 18.21
CA GLY A 64 -8.28 -13.73 19.24
C GLY A 64 -6.87 -14.15 18.79
N MET A 65 -6.23 -13.34 17.94
CA MET A 65 -4.86 -13.58 17.51
C MET A 65 -3.89 -13.38 18.69
N PHE A 66 -2.81 -14.16 18.68
CA PHE A 66 -1.75 -14.01 19.66
C PHE A 66 -0.76 -12.94 19.17
N PHE A 67 -0.63 -11.85 19.93
CA PHE A 67 0.32 -10.79 19.63
C PHE A 67 1.64 -11.03 20.36
N SER A 68 2.73 -10.94 19.60
CA SER A 68 4.08 -10.85 20.12
C SER A 68 4.74 -9.64 19.49
N ASN A 69 4.96 -8.61 20.29
CA ASN A 69 5.71 -7.43 19.86
C ASN A 69 7.09 -7.41 20.53
N SER A 70 8.03 -6.79 19.84
CA SER A 70 9.32 -6.34 20.33
C SER A 70 9.41 -4.83 20.14
N ALA A 71 10.56 -4.22 20.46
CA ALA A 71 10.74 -2.78 20.34
C ALA A 71 10.44 -2.24 18.92
N SER A 72 10.73 -3.00 17.86
CA SER A 72 10.58 -2.55 16.46
C SER A 72 9.85 -3.55 15.56
N THR A 73 9.37 -4.67 16.10
CA THR A 73 8.79 -5.76 15.30
C THR A 73 7.49 -6.21 15.94
N VAL A 74 6.45 -6.34 15.14
CA VAL A 74 5.15 -6.85 15.57
C VAL A 74 4.85 -8.12 14.80
N ILE A 75 4.52 -9.17 15.54
CA ILE A 75 4.07 -10.44 15.00
C ILE A 75 2.71 -10.73 15.62
N ALA A 76 1.75 -11.12 14.79
CA ALA A 76 0.49 -11.66 15.25
C ALA A 76 0.14 -12.93 14.48
N PHE A 77 -0.22 -13.98 15.21
CA PHE A 77 -0.58 -15.26 14.61
C PHE A 77 -1.70 -15.94 15.38
N SER A 78 -2.51 -16.72 14.69
CA SER A 78 -3.53 -17.54 15.35
C SER A 78 -3.04 -18.95 15.63
N LEU A 79 -3.11 -19.37 16.90
CA LEU A 79 -2.85 -20.75 17.32
C LEU A 79 -4.08 -21.66 17.15
N SER A 80 -5.26 -21.06 17.09
CA SER A 80 -6.55 -21.76 17.04
C SER A 80 -7.07 -21.97 15.62
N GLY A 81 -6.40 -21.39 14.63
CA GLY A 81 -6.89 -21.31 13.24
C GLY A 81 -7.96 -20.24 13.03
N SER A 82 -8.13 -19.31 13.99
CA SER A 82 -8.92 -18.10 13.77
C SER A 82 -8.23 -17.19 12.76
N THR A 83 -9.01 -16.42 12.03
CA THR A 83 -8.52 -15.70 10.86
C THR A 83 -9.22 -14.35 10.81
N ILE A 84 -8.49 -13.29 10.50
CA ILE A 84 -9.09 -11.97 10.28
C ILE A 84 -9.86 -12.04 8.96
N PRO A 85 -11.15 -11.66 8.92
CA PRO A 85 -11.95 -11.72 7.70
C PRO A 85 -11.36 -10.83 6.61
N ALA A 86 -11.57 -11.21 5.35
CA ALA A 86 -11.28 -10.35 4.21
C ALA A 86 -12.14 -9.08 4.27
N GLY A 87 -11.54 -7.96 3.90
CA GLY A 87 -12.16 -6.65 3.88
C GLY A 87 -11.18 -5.57 4.30
N GLN A 88 -11.75 -4.43 4.69
CA GLN A 88 -11.04 -3.24 5.13
C GLN A 88 -11.40 -2.98 6.60
N GLY A 89 -10.40 -2.75 7.43
CA GLY A 89 -10.61 -2.50 8.86
C GLY A 89 -9.35 -2.12 9.61
N LEU A 90 -9.51 -1.85 10.90
CA LEU A 90 -8.40 -1.62 11.81
C LEU A 90 -7.73 -2.96 12.10
N LEU A 91 -6.49 -3.15 11.67
CA LEU A 91 -5.74 -4.38 11.92
C LEU A 91 -5.32 -4.45 13.39
N CYS A 92 -4.61 -3.42 13.83
CA CYS A 92 -4.14 -3.26 15.20
C CYS A 92 -3.81 -1.79 15.49
N THR A 93 -3.68 -1.46 16.76
CA THR A 93 -3.20 -0.17 17.26
C THR A 93 -1.89 -0.38 17.98
N LEU A 94 -0.92 0.49 17.71
CA LEU A 94 0.40 0.53 18.35
C LEU A 94 0.29 1.34 19.65
N ASP A 95 0.88 0.82 20.74
CA ASP A 95 0.86 1.45 22.06
C ASP A 95 2.27 1.82 22.55
N GLY A 96 2.36 2.98 23.21
CA GLY A 96 3.61 3.55 23.70
C GLY A 96 4.66 3.70 22.60
N VAL A 97 4.28 4.32 21.49
CA VAL A 97 5.20 4.66 20.40
C VAL A 97 6.14 5.77 20.85
N ASP A 98 7.44 5.50 20.82
CA ASP A 98 8.52 6.44 21.10
C ASP A 98 9.32 6.68 19.81
N GLY A 99 9.17 7.87 19.24
CA GLY A 99 9.75 8.25 17.94
C GLY A 99 8.69 8.69 16.92
N ASP A 100 9.14 8.85 15.67
CA ASP A 100 8.29 9.14 14.51
C ASP A 100 8.33 7.91 13.59
N ILE A 101 7.17 7.36 13.26
CA ILE A 101 7.08 6.15 12.44
C ILE A 101 7.39 6.56 10.99
N ALA A 102 8.58 6.23 10.50
CA ALA A 102 9.00 6.54 9.14
C ALA A 102 8.35 5.62 8.10
N GLY A 103 7.97 4.41 8.50
CA GLY A 103 7.42 3.42 7.58
C GLY A 103 7.24 2.05 8.22
N LEU A 104 6.58 1.15 7.50
CA LEU A 104 6.54 -0.28 7.81
C LEU A 104 7.36 -1.05 6.78
N SER A 105 8.15 -2.01 7.24
CA SER A 105 8.98 -2.88 6.40
C SER A 105 8.83 -4.34 6.82
N GLY A 106 9.50 -5.26 6.12
CA GLY A 106 9.48 -6.68 6.50
C GLY A 106 8.08 -7.31 6.52
N LEU A 107 7.18 -6.82 5.66
CA LEU A 107 5.77 -7.22 5.61
C LEU A 107 5.65 -8.68 5.17
N VAL A 108 5.20 -9.54 6.09
CA VAL A 108 4.96 -10.96 5.83
C VAL A 108 3.55 -11.30 6.30
N PHE A 109 2.67 -11.60 5.36
CA PHE A 109 1.29 -11.97 5.64
C PHE A 109 1.02 -13.39 5.16
N SER A 110 0.14 -14.08 5.86
CA SER A 110 -0.23 -15.46 5.54
C SER A 110 -1.72 -15.71 5.74
N ASP A 111 -2.30 -16.54 4.88
CA ASP A 111 -3.65 -17.07 5.00
C ASP A 111 -3.75 -18.12 6.14
N ALA A 112 -4.97 -18.51 6.51
CA ALA A 112 -5.25 -19.59 7.47
C ALA A 112 -4.55 -20.92 7.14
N THR A 113 -4.26 -21.16 5.85
CA THR A 113 -3.58 -22.37 5.37
C THR A 113 -2.04 -22.24 5.31
N GLY A 114 -1.49 -21.08 5.67
CA GLY A 114 -0.05 -20.80 5.57
C GLY A 114 0.42 -20.40 4.16
N GLY A 115 -0.51 -20.07 3.26
CA GLY A 115 -0.18 -19.46 1.98
C GLY A 115 0.30 -18.02 2.19
N GLN A 116 1.42 -17.64 1.58
CA GLN A 116 1.92 -16.27 1.63
C GLN A 116 0.96 -15.34 0.88
N ILE A 117 0.69 -14.18 1.48
CA ILE A 117 -0.06 -13.08 0.87
C ILE A 117 0.91 -11.91 0.75
N ASP A 118 1.10 -11.40 -0.47
CA ASP A 118 1.88 -10.19 -0.69
C ASP A 118 1.08 -8.97 -0.25
N PHE A 119 1.65 -8.19 0.66
CA PHE A 119 1.08 -6.93 1.09
C PHE A 119 1.98 -5.79 0.67
N THR A 120 1.34 -4.68 0.30
CA THR A 120 2.01 -3.41 0.04
C THR A 120 1.67 -2.43 1.15
N PHE A 121 2.67 -1.71 1.63
CA PHE A 121 2.45 -0.60 2.55
C PHE A 121 2.32 0.69 1.73
N SER A 122 1.25 1.44 1.98
CA SER A 122 1.02 2.76 1.40
C SER A 122 0.96 3.77 2.53
N SER A 123 1.91 4.69 2.55
CA SER A 123 1.99 5.79 3.53
C SER A 123 1.05 6.95 3.20
N GLY A 124 0.25 6.84 2.14
CA GLY A 124 -0.59 7.93 1.65
C GLY A 124 0.17 9.04 0.92
N ASP A 125 1.50 8.96 0.89
CA ASP A 125 2.40 9.82 0.10
C ASP A 125 2.86 9.18 -1.23
N ASP A 126 2.31 8.02 -1.58
CA ASP A 126 2.36 7.47 -2.95
C ASP A 126 1.49 8.28 -3.94
N GLN A 127 1.57 9.61 -3.87
CA GLN A 127 1.36 10.48 -5.00
C GLN A 127 2.65 10.52 -5.82
N ALA A 128 3.00 9.39 -6.43
CA ALA A 128 3.99 9.37 -7.49
C ALA A 128 3.31 9.65 -8.85
N GLY A 129 3.06 10.93 -9.12
CA GLY A 129 3.30 11.50 -10.46
C GLY A 129 2.13 12.07 -11.28
N GLY A 130 2.19 13.39 -11.51
CA GLY A 130 1.54 14.17 -12.59
C GLY A 130 0.35 15.00 -12.08
N ASP A 131 0.33 16.34 -12.03
CA ASP A 131 0.95 17.33 -12.93
C ASP A 131 1.19 18.64 -12.14
N ASP A 132 2.44 19.08 -12.03
CA ASP A 132 2.77 20.50 -11.78
C ASP A 132 3.20 21.13 -13.13
N ASP A 133 2.32 20.98 -14.11
CA ASP A 133 2.40 21.59 -15.43
C ASP A 133 1.50 22.84 -15.48
N GLY A 134 1.37 23.52 -14.34
CA GLY A 134 0.70 24.81 -14.19
C GLY A 134 1.60 25.95 -14.66
N GLU A 135 1.86 25.99 -15.96
CA GLU A 135 2.53 27.06 -16.70
C GLU A 135 1.79 28.41 -16.52
N ASP A 136 2.20 29.24 -15.55
CA ASP A 136 1.80 30.66 -15.49
C ASP A 136 2.80 31.52 -16.27
N GLY A 137 2.44 31.80 -17.51
CA GLY A 137 3.33 32.42 -18.49
C GLY A 137 3.98 33.73 -18.03
N SER A 138 5.30 33.82 -18.20
CA SER A 138 5.96 34.92 -18.92
C SER A 138 7.45 34.65 -19.12
N GLY A 139 7.85 34.28 -20.35
CA GLY A 139 9.28 34.32 -20.69
C GLY A 139 9.72 33.50 -21.90
N ALA A 140 9.15 33.72 -23.09
CA ALA A 140 9.92 33.42 -24.31
C ALA A 140 11.12 34.39 -24.41
N PRO A 141 12.23 34.10 -25.14
CA PRO A 141 12.58 32.90 -25.92
C PRO A 141 14.04 32.40 -25.72
N ALA A 142 14.34 31.11 -25.96
CA ALA A 142 15.59 30.67 -26.63
C ALA A 142 15.64 29.15 -26.80
N GLY A 143 15.55 28.69 -28.06
CA GLY A 143 16.00 27.36 -28.53
C GLY A 143 15.25 26.17 -27.92
N GLY A 144 14.19 25.64 -28.55
CA GLY A 144 14.24 25.09 -29.89
C GLY A 144 14.20 23.56 -29.82
N CYS A 145 13.01 23.02 -29.57
CA CYS A 145 12.65 21.64 -29.95
C CYS A 145 11.15 21.52 -30.26
N ASP A 146 10.55 22.58 -30.79
CA ASP A 146 9.30 22.44 -31.55
C ASP A 146 9.70 22.21 -33.01
N LEU A 147 9.81 20.93 -33.38
CA LEU A 147 10.06 20.53 -34.76
C LEU A 147 8.78 19.88 -35.27
N ASP A 148 7.93 20.65 -35.94
CA ASP A 148 6.85 20.10 -36.75
C ASP A 148 7.42 19.06 -37.74
N PRO A 149 6.76 17.89 -37.91
CA PRO A 149 7.21 16.87 -38.85
C PRO A 149 7.02 17.37 -40.29
N GLY A 150 8.04 18.03 -40.84
CA GLY A 150 8.02 18.54 -42.21
C GLY A 150 9.17 19.47 -42.60
N THR A 151 9.98 19.96 -41.66
CA THR A 151 11.04 20.91 -41.98
C THR A 151 12.39 20.21 -42.17
N LEU A 152 12.83 20.13 -43.42
CA LEU A 152 14.17 19.64 -43.80
C LEU A 152 15.22 20.71 -43.48
N TYR A 153 16.05 20.48 -42.47
CA TYR A 153 17.26 21.28 -42.27
C TYR A 153 18.48 20.56 -42.89
N LEU A 154 19.15 21.28 -43.78
CA LEU A 154 20.42 20.88 -44.38
C LEU A 154 21.50 20.91 -43.29
N ALA A 155 22.21 19.81 -43.08
CA ALA A 155 23.39 19.81 -42.23
C ALA A 155 24.50 20.61 -42.93
N ASP A 156 24.98 21.69 -42.31
CA ASP A 156 26.23 22.36 -42.67
C ASP A 156 27.38 21.60 -42.01
N ASP A 157 28.18 20.96 -42.83
CA ASP A 157 29.33 20.14 -42.49
C ASP A 157 30.57 21.01 -42.23
N GLY A 158 30.99 21.06 -40.97
CA GLY A 158 32.34 21.48 -40.55
C GLY A 158 33.13 20.30 -40.04
#